data_AF-A0A4S8K6M4-F1
#
_entry.id   AF-A0A4S8K6M4-F1
#
_cell.length_a   1.000
_cell.length_b   1.000
_cell.length_c   1.000
_cell.angle_alpha   90.00
_cell.angle_beta   90.00
_cell.angle_gamma   90.00
#
_symmetry.space_group_name_H-M   'P 1'
#
loop_
_entity.id
_entity.type
_entity.pdbx_description
1 polymer ?
#
loop_
_entity_poly.entity_id
_entity_poly.type
_entity_poly.pdbx_seq_one_letter_code
_entity_poly.pdbx_strand_id
1 'polypeptide(L)'
;MPWNSAMDRMMGEFHSQGRTIEEIVESLRRAPMPDNTIAAIKSAHALGCELRIVSDANRFFIDTILEHHGLMSYFSEINTNPGYVDEVGRLRIFPHHHFETSPHGCSLCPPNMCKSTIIERMQASALVEGRKRFIYLGDGKGDYCPSLRLNKEDYVMPRKKYPLWELIVDNPPEGALRASIHEWSDAEELEKVLLRLVNESVTADRGNVDNQLVSVDCKFRTTPLSSHEANLPNPLPVPH
;
A
#
# COMPACT_ATOMS: atom_id res chain seq x y z
N MET A 1 -21.54 18.92 -10.13
CA MET A 1 -20.57 18.46 -11.15
C MET A 1 -19.52 17.61 -10.44
N PRO A 2 -19.25 16.37 -10.88
CA PRO A 2 -18.17 15.56 -10.32
C PRO A 2 -16.81 16.27 -10.41
N TRP A 3 -15.90 15.99 -9.48
CA TRP A 3 -14.60 16.65 -9.37
C TRP A 3 -13.78 16.60 -10.66
N ASN A 4 -13.67 15.43 -11.29
CA ASN A 4 -12.91 15.25 -12.53
C ASN A 4 -13.48 16.06 -13.69
N SER A 5 -14.81 16.13 -13.81
CA SER A 5 -15.47 16.96 -14.83
C SER A 5 -15.22 18.45 -14.59
N ALA A 6 -15.17 18.88 -13.33
CA ALA A 6 -14.83 20.26 -12.98
C ALA A 6 -13.37 20.58 -13.32
N MET A 7 -12.44 19.67 -13.01
CA MET A 7 -11.02 19.81 -13.35
C MET A 7 -10.78 19.82 -14.86
N ASP A 8 -11.39 18.90 -15.63
CA ASP A 8 -11.30 18.87 -17.09
C ASP A 8 -11.83 20.17 -17.71
N ARG A 9 -12.97 20.66 -17.21
CA ARG A 9 -13.53 21.94 -17.65
C ARG A 9 -12.57 23.09 -17.37
N MET A 10 -12.00 23.17 -16.17
CA MET A 10 -11.02 24.20 -15.81
C MET A 10 -9.79 24.17 -16.72
N MET A 11 -9.29 22.99 -17.09
CA MET A 11 -8.20 22.88 -18.08
C MET A 11 -8.60 23.39 -19.46
N GLY A 12 -9.88 23.23 -19.84
CA GLY A 12 -10.43 23.83 -21.05
C GLY A 12 -10.47 25.36 -21.00
N GLU A 13 -10.84 25.94 -19.86
CA GLU A 13 -10.83 27.40 -19.67
C GLU A 13 -9.40 27.98 -19.69
N PHE A 14 -8.42 27.28 -19.12
CA PHE A 14 -7.01 27.70 -19.22
C PHE A 14 -6.52 27.67 -20.67
N HIS A 15 -6.83 26.59 -21.39
CA HIS A 15 -6.47 26.48 -22.80
C HIS A 15 -7.13 27.59 -23.65
N SER A 16 -8.42 27.91 -23.42
CA SER A 16 -9.12 28.97 -24.15
C SER A 16 -8.56 30.37 -23.89
N GLN A 17 -7.91 30.57 -22.73
CA GLN A 17 -7.19 31.79 -22.39
C GLN A 17 -5.74 31.81 -22.91
N GLY A 18 -5.34 30.81 -23.71
CA GLY A 18 -4.01 30.73 -24.31
C GLY A 18 -2.93 30.21 -23.37
N ARG A 19 -3.29 29.60 -22.23
CA ARG A 19 -2.31 28.96 -21.35
C ARG A 19 -1.75 27.71 -21.99
N THR A 20 -0.42 27.56 -21.95
CA THR A 20 0.25 26.40 -22.54
C THR A 20 0.42 25.28 -21.53
N ILE A 21 0.67 24.06 -22.04
CA ILE A 21 0.96 22.90 -21.19
C ILE A 21 2.25 23.12 -20.39
N GLU A 22 3.23 23.80 -20.97
CA GLU A 22 4.51 24.10 -20.33
C GLU A 22 4.32 25.01 -19.11
N GLU A 23 3.41 26.00 -19.18
CA GLU A 23 3.07 26.82 -18.02
C GLU A 23 2.42 25.99 -16.90
N ILE A 24 1.57 25.02 -17.25
CA ILE A 24 0.97 24.08 -16.28
C ILE A 24 2.06 23.21 -15.65
N VAL A 25 2.96 22.64 -16.46
CA VAL A 25 4.10 21.84 -15.99
C VAL A 25 4.98 22.64 -15.03
N GLU A 26 5.32 23.87 -15.38
CA GLU A 26 6.14 24.74 -14.53
C GLU A 26 5.42 25.11 -13.23
N SER A 27 4.09 25.23 -13.25
CA SER A 27 3.32 25.37 -12.02
C SER A 27 3.36 24.11 -11.15
N LEU A 28 3.30 22.93 -11.75
CA LEU A 28 3.36 21.65 -11.03
C LEU A 28 4.74 21.40 -10.42
N ARG A 29 5.83 21.78 -11.11
CA ARG A 29 7.21 21.67 -10.59
C ARG A 29 7.46 22.51 -9.35
N ARG A 30 6.70 23.59 -9.16
CA ARG A 30 6.78 24.45 -7.98
C ARG A 30 5.95 23.92 -6.80
N ALA A 31 5.22 22.81 -6.96
CA ALA A 31 4.50 22.19 -5.86
C ALA A 31 5.50 21.73 -4.78
N PRO A 32 5.27 22.05 -3.51
CA PRO A 32 6.21 21.71 -2.45
C PRO A 32 6.26 20.19 -2.22
N MET A 33 7.47 19.65 -2.19
CA MET A 33 7.76 18.26 -1.79
C MET A 33 8.79 18.31 -0.65
N PRO A 34 8.38 18.07 0.61
CA PRO A 34 9.31 18.08 1.73
C PRO A 34 10.42 17.04 1.59
N ASP A 35 11.66 17.40 1.93
CA ASP A 35 12.82 16.51 1.82
C ASP A 35 12.63 15.19 2.58
N ASN A 36 11.99 15.23 3.76
CA ASN A 36 11.65 14.04 4.54
C ASN A 36 10.69 13.09 3.79
N THR A 37 9.78 13.62 2.96
CA THR A 37 8.91 12.77 2.12
C THR A 37 9.72 12.06 1.04
N ILE A 38 10.67 12.76 0.42
CA ILE A 38 11.60 12.18 -0.57
C ILE A 38 12.47 11.11 0.11
N ALA A 39 13.01 11.40 1.30
CA ALA A 39 13.82 10.48 2.07
C ALA A 39 13.04 9.24 2.50
N ALA A 40 11.79 9.39 2.93
CA ALA A 40 10.90 8.30 3.29
C ALA A 40 10.65 7.34 2.11
N ILE A 41 10.34 7.87 0.92
CA ILE A 41 10.13 7.08 -0.30
C ILE A 41 11.41 6.30 -0.65
N LYS A 42 12.55 6.98 -0.73
CA LYS A 42 13.83 6.35 -1.10
C LYS A 42 14.24 5.27 -0.10
N SER A 43 14.08 5.56 1.18
CA SER A 43 14.48 4.64 2.27
C SER A 43 13.55 3.42 2.34
N ALA A 44 12.23 3.60 2.23
CA ALA A 44 11.30 2.47 2.18
C ALA A 44 11.60 1.55 0.98
N HIS A 45 11.84 2.11 -0.20
CA HIS A 45 12.25 1.34 -1.37
C HIS A 45 13.59 0.62 -1.16
N ALA A 46 14.59 1.29 -0.58
CA ALA A 46 15.89 0.67 -0.27
C ALA A 46 15.79 -0.48 0.75
N LEU A 47 14.78 -0.43 1.63
CA LEU A 47 14.45 -1.51 2.57
C LEU A 47 13.66 -2.66 1.92
N GLY A 48 13.41 -2.60 0.61
CA GLY A 48 12.75 -3.65 -0.16
C GLY A 48 11.23 -3.51 -0.25
N CYS A 49 10.65 -2.38 0.16
CA CYS A 49 9.23 -2.14 -0.04
C CYS A 49 8.89 -1.92 -1.51
N GLU A 50 7.86 -2.60 -1.96
CA GLU A 50 7.20 -2.27 -3.22
C GLU A 50 6.27 -1.06 -3.00
N LEU A 51 6.58 0.06 -3.64
CA LEU A 51 5.80 1.29 -3.48
C LEU A 51 4.78 1.43 -4.61
N ARG A 52 3.56 1.85 -4.27
CA ARG A 52 2.44 2.07 -5.20
C ARG A 52 1.67 3.33 -4.80
N ILE A 53 1.05 4.01 -5.77
CA ILE A 53 0.20 5.19 -5.55
C ILE A 53 -1.25 4.84 -5.88
N VAL A 54 -2.17 5.22 -4.98
CA VAL A 54 -3.61 5.20 -5.22
C VAL A 54 -4.17 6.59 -4.89
N SER A 55 -4.40 7.41 -5.92
CA SER A 55 -4.67 8.84 -5.76
C SER A 55 -5.86 9.32 -6.58
N ASP A 56 -6.68 10.17 -5.98
CA ASP A 56 -7.81 10.83 -6.64
C ASP A 56 -7.41 12.11 -7.43
N ALA A 57 -6.11 12.28 -7.68
CA ALA A 57 -5.58 13.32 -8.55
C ALA A 57 -5.76 12.94 -10.04
N ASN A 58 -4.74 13.10 -10.88
CA ASN A 58 -4.75 12.59 -12.26
C ASN A 58 -3.33 12.21 -12.70
N ARG A 59 -3.25 11.39 -13.76
CA ARG A 59 -1.98 10.83 -14.24
C ARG A 59 -0.97 11.90 -14.66
N PHE A 60 -1.39 12.89 -15.45
CA PHE A 60 -0.51 13.97 -15.92
C PHE A 60 0.15 14.73 -14.76
N PHE A 61 -0.60 15.05 -13.70
CA PHE A 61 -0.06 15.77 -12.54
C PHE A 61 0.93 14.91 -11.74
N ILE A 62 0.55 13.66 -11.47
CA ILE A 62 1.41 12.76 -10.68
C ILE A 62 2.72 12.51 -11.41
N ASP A 63 2.67 12.15 -12.70
CA ASP A 63 3.87 11.85 -13.49
C ASP A 63 4.78 13.08 -13.55
N THR A 64 4.24 14.27 -13.85
CA THR A 64 5.01 15.53 -13.91
C THR A 64 5.76 15.82 -12.60
N ILE A 65 5.09 15.67 -11.46
CA ILE A 65 5.68 15.95 -10.13
C ILE A 65 6.74 14.90 -9.78
N LEU A 66 6.44 13.61 -10.01
CA LEU A 66 7.39 12.53 -9.70
C LEU A 66 8.63 12.58 -10.59
N GLU A 67 8.48 12.89 -11.87
CA GLU A 67 9.61 13.07 -12.80
C GLU A 67 10.50 14.24 -12.38
N HIS A 68 9.90 15.37 -12.00
CA HIS A 68 10.65 16.54 -11.53
C HIS A 68 11.54 16.22 -10.32
N HIS A 69 11.05 15.41 -9.38
CA HIS A 69 11.81 15.01 -8.19
C HIS A 69 12.65 13.73 -8.37
N GLY A 70 12.66 13.13 -9.57
CA GLY A 70 13.39 11.88 -9.82
C GLY A 70 12.86 10.70 -9.02
N LEU A 71 11.55 10.66 -8.77
CA LEU A 71 10.86 9.67 -7.94
C LEU A 71 10.05 8.64 -8.75
N MET A 72 9.88 8.85 -10.06
CA MET A 72 9.02 8.00 -10.88
C MET A 72 9.40 6.50 -10.82
N SER A 73 10.70 6.19 -10.82
CA SER A 73 11.21 4.82 -10.80
C SER A 73 11.01 4.08 -9.47
N TYR A 74 10.62 4.77 -8.40
CA TYR A 74 10.41 4.16 -7.09
C TYR A 74 9.02 3.52 -6.96
N PHE A 75 8.07 3.90 -7.84
CA PHE A 75 6.71 3.40 -7.80
C PHE A 75 6.48 2.35 -8.89
N SER A 76 6.14 1.14 -8.46
CA SER A 76 5.83 0.01 -9.36
C SER A 76 4.47 0.16 -10.05
N GLU A 77 3.55 0.89 -9.43
CA GLU A 77 2.19 1.05 -9.93
C GLU A 77 1.57 2.39 -9.48
N ILE A 78 0.88 3.07 -10.39
CA ILE A 78 0.15 4.31 -10.12
C ILE A 78 -1.29 4.15 -10.62
N ASN A 79 -2.24 4.10 -9.68
CA ASN A 79 -3.67 4.07 -9.96
C ASN A 79 -4.28 5.43 -9.64
N THR A 80 -4.81 6.08 -10.67
CA THR A 80 -5.42 7.40 -10.57
C THR A 80 -6.39 7.62 -11.73
N ASN A 81 -7.00 8.80 -11.76
CA ASN A 81 -7.83 9.26 -12.87
C ASN A 81 -6.95 9.52 -14.12
N PRO A 82 -7.34 9.04 -15.31
CA PRO A 82 -6.58 9.31 -16.53
C PRO A 82 -6.45 10.81 -16.80
N GLY A 83 -5.27 11.23 -17.26
CA GLY A 83 -5.04 12.60 -17.71
C GLY A 83 -3.97 12.63 -18.80
N TYR A 84 -4.25 13.31 -19.91
CA TYR A 84 -3.35 13.43 -21.06
C TYR A 84 -3.60 14.71 -21.85
N VAL A 85 -2.60 15.19 -22.57
CA VAL A 85 -2.72 16.31 -23.50
C VAL A 85 -3.29 15.80 -24.82
N ASP A 86 -4.39 16.38 -25.28
CA ASP A 86 -5.02 16.00 -26.54
C ASP A 86 -4.36 16.67 -27.77
N GLU A 87 -4.86 16.36 -28.95
CA GLU A 87 -4.31 16.80 -30.25
C GLU A 87 -4.31 18.32 -30.43
N VAL A 88 -5.14 19.05 -29.68
CA VAL A 88 -5.20 20.52 -29.73
C VAL A 88 -4.37 21.18 -28.64
N GLY A 89 -3.63 20.39 -27.84
CA GLY A 89 -2.79 20.91 -26.77
C GLY A 89 -3.54 21.22 -25.47
N ARG A 90 -4.74 20.67 -25.28
CA ARG A 90 -5.51 20.81 -24.04
C ARG A 90 -5.27 19.61 -23.12
N LEU A 91 -5.04 19.86 -21.84
CA LEU A 91 -5.04 18.80 -20.84
C LEU A 91 -6.46 18.28 -20.61
N ARG A 92 -6.67 16.99 -20.83
CA ARG A 92 -7.92 16.27 -20.60
C ARG A 92 -7.81 15.41 -19.36
N ILE A 93 -8.89 15.38 -18.56
CA ILE A 93 -8.97 14.62 -17.31
C ILE A 93 -10.26 13.79 -17.31
N PHE A 94 -10.14 12.50 -17.05
CA PHE A 94 -11.27 11.56 -17.07
C PHE A 94 -11.39 10.85 -15.71
N PRO A 95 -12.59 10.40 -15.31
CA PRO A 95 -12.72 9.61 -14.09
C PRO A 95 -12.11 8.22 -14.27
N HIS A 96 -11.57 7.64 -13.19
CA HIS A 96 -11.04 6.26 -13.19
C HIS A 96 -12.15 5.22 -13.45
N HIS A 97 -13.30 5.38 -12.80
CA HIS A 97 -14.54 4.66 -13.07
C HIS A 97 -15.45 5.56 -13.89
N HIS A 98 -15.83 5.09 -15.08
CA HIS A 98 -16.78 5.85 -15.90
C HIS A 98 -18.14 5.93 -15.20
N PHE A 99 -18.69 7.14 -15.10
CA PHE A 99 -19.89 7.42 -14.30
C PHE A 99 -21.12 6.60 -14.72
N GLU A 100 -21.29 6.38 -16.03
CA GLU A 100 -22.47 5.70 -16.58
C GLU A 100 -22.21 4.23 -16.94
N THR A 101 -21.14 3.95 -17.71
CA THR A 101 -20.86 2.63 -18.26
C THR A 101 -20.17 1.66 -17.30
N SER A 102 -19.49 2.16 -16.26
CA SER A 102 -18.78 1.31 -15.30
C SER A 102 -18.75 1.90 -13.88
N PRO A 103 -19.91 2.25 -13.28
CA PRO A 103 -19.94 2.74 -11.90
C PRO A 103 -19.48 1.65 -10.93
N HIS A 104 -18.72 2.03 -9.91
CA HIS A 104 -18.17 1.07 -8.95
C HIS A 104 -19.13 0.70 -7.79
N GLY A 105 -20.30 1.33 -7.70
CA GLY A 105 -21.37 0.97 -6.75
C GLY A 105 -21.07 1.19 -5.25
N CYS A 106 -19.95 1.83 -4.89
CA CYS A 106 -19.59 2.07 -3.50
C CYS A 106 -20.25 3.35 -2.97
N SER A 107 -20.94 3.26 -1.84
CA SER A 107 -21.61 4.39 -1.19
C SER A 107 -20.67 5.30 -0.37
N LEU A 108 -19.42 4.87 -0.14
CA LEU A 108 -18.43 5.59 0.66
C LEU A 108 -17.47 6.46 -0.17
N CYS A 109 -17.34 6.16 -1.47
CA CYS A 109 -16.36 6.79 -2.35
C CYS A 109 -17.01 7.77 -3.32
N PRO A 110 -16.27 8.79 -3.79
CA PRO A 110 -16.74 9.62 -4.89
C PRO A 110 -16.89 8.75 -6.16
N PRO A 111 -17.83 9.10 -7.06
CA PRO A 111 -18.25 8.22 -8.15
C PRO A 111 -17.15 7.94 -9.19
N ASN A 112 -16.09 8.76 -9.22
CA ASN A 112 -15.03 8.65 -10.19
C ASN A 112 -13.97 7.61 -9.80
N MET A 113 -13.80 7.27 -8.52
CA MET A 113 -12.71 6.38 -8.10
C MET A 113 -12.99 5.76 -6.73
N CYS A 114 -13.00 4.42 -6.67
CA CYS A 114 -13.03 3.70 -5.41
C CYS A 114 -11.64 3.13 -5.13
N LYS A 115 -10.92 3.71 -4.16
CA LYS A 115 -9.59 3.22 -3.79
C LYS A 115 -9.61 1.79 -3.24
N SER A 116 -10.73 1.37 -2.63
CA SER A 116 -10.87 0.01 -2.07
C SER A 116 -10.82 -1.08 -3.12
N THR A 117 -11.47 -0.90 -4.26
CA THR A 117 -11.44 -1.91 -5.34
C THR A 117 -10.02 -2.10 -5.87
N ILE A 118 -9.24 -1.03 -5.89
CA ILE A 118 -7.82 -1.05 -6.26
C ILE A 118 -7.00 -1.78 -5.19
N ILE A 119 -7.18 -1.45 -3.91
CA ILE A 119 -6.48 -2.11 -2.80
C ILE A 119 -6.81 -3.61 -2.72
N GLU A 120 -8.06 -4.00 -2.90
CA GLU A 120 -8.48 -5.40 -2.93
C GLU A 120 -7.83 -6.17 -4.08
N ARG A 121 -7.73 -5.57 -5.28
CA ARG A 121 -6.97 -6.13 -6.40
C ARG A 121 -5.50 -6.30 -6.03
N MET A 122 -4.87 -5.28 -5.44
CA MET A 122 -3.46 -5.33 -5.03
C MET A 122 -3.21 -6.43 -4.00
N GLN A 123 -4.09 -6.57 -3.00
CA GLN A 123 -4.03 -7.64 -2.00
C GLN A 123 -4.18 -9.03 -2.63
N ALA A 124 -5.11 -9.19 -3.58
CA ALA A 124 -5.30 -10.45 -4.29
C ALA A 124 -4.05 -10.84 -5.11
N SER A 125 -3.44 -9.88 -5.82
CA SER A 125 -2.18 -10.11 -6.55
C SER A 125 -1.03 -10.43 -5.61
N ALA A 126 -0.88 -9.69 -4.51
CA ALA A 126 0.16 -9.94 -3.52
C ALA A 126 0.03 -11.33 -2.89
N LEU A 127 -1.19 -11.81 -2.62
CA LEU A 127 -1.41 -13.13 -2.04
C LEU A 127 -0.84 -14.27 -2.89
N VAL A 128 -0.82 -14.13 -4.22
CA VAL A 128 -0.24 -15.11 -5.15
C VAL A 128 1.29 -15.21 -4.98
N GLU A 129 1.94 -14.10 -4.65
CA GLU A 129 3.39 -14.02 -4.40
C GLU A 129 3.77 -14.35 -2.95
N GLY A 130 2.77 -14.62 -2.10
CA GLY A 130 2.90 -14.77 -0.65
C GLY A 130 2.36 -13.55 0.08
N ARG A 131 1.71 -13.76 1.24
CA ARG A 131 1.06 -12.70 2.02
C ARG A 131 2.05 -11.58 2.36
N LYS A 132 1.95 -10.45 1.66
CA LYS A 132 2.67 -9.21 1.96
C LYS A 132 1.90 -8.38 2.99
N ARG A 133 2.60 -7.69 3.88
CA ARG A 133 2.01 -6.71 4.78
C ARG A 133 1.80 -5.37 4.05
N PHE A 134 0.65 -4.74 4.27
CA PHE A 134 0.36 -3.42 3.69
C PHE A 134 0.57 -2.32 4.72
N ILE A 135 1.21 -1.22 4.31
CA ILE A 135 1.25 0.05 5.04
C ILE A 135 0.54 1.09 4.17
N TYR A 136 -0.65 1.51 4.59
CA TYR A 136 -1.47 2.46 3.83
C TYR A 136 -1.38 3.87 4.43
N LEU A 137 -0.92 4.84 3.66
CA LEU A 137 -0.81 6.25 4.08
C LEU A 137 -1.92 7.07 3.42
N GLY A 138 -2.57 7.93 4.18
CA GLY A 138 -3.63 8.79 3.65
C GLY A 138 -4.05 9.89 4.61
N ASP A 139 -4.80 10.86 4.10
CA ASP A 139 -5.30 12.01 4.85
C ASP A 139 -6.76 12.33 4.51
N GLY A 140 -7.18 12.11 3.27
CA GLY A 140 -8.49 12.49 2.78
C GLY A 140 -9.61 11.51 3.12
N LYS A 141 -10.86 11.98 3.00
CA LYS A 141 -12.05 11.13 3.19
C LYS A 141 -12.08 9.92 2.24
N GLY A 142 -11.53 10.06 1.03
CA GLY A 142 -11.43 8.98 0.05
C GLY A 142 -10.54 7.81 0.50
N ASP A 143 -9.73 7.99 1.54
CA ASP A 143 -8.86 6.98 2.12
C ASP A 143 -9.53 6.16 3.22
N TYR A 144 -10.73 6.55 3.66
CA TYR A 144 -11.46 5.82 4.69
C TYR A 144 -11.90 4.44 4.19
N CYS A 145 -12.49 4.37 3.00
CA CYS A 145 -12.97 3.11 2.43
C CYS A 145 -11.87 2.04 2.29
N PRO A 146 -10.67 2.33 1.71
CA PRO A 146 -9.61 1.32 1.61
C PRO A 146 -9.04 0.93 2.97
N SER A 147 -9.03 1.84 3.96
CA SER A 147 -8.57 1.53 5.32
C SER A 147 -9.38 0.41 5.97
N LEU A 148 -10.68 0.31 5.68
CA LEU A 148 -11.56 -0.77 6.17
C LEU A 148 -11.25 -2.15 5.55
N ARG A 149 -10.49 -2.20 4.45
CA ARG A 149 -10.12 -3.44 3.73
C ARG A 149 -8.76 -4.00 4.16
N LEU A 150 -8.04 -3.26 5.01
CA LEU A 150 -6.78 -3.72 5.56
C LEU A 150 -7.03 -4.82 6.59
N ASN A 151 -6.09 -5.76 6.68
CA ASN A 151 -6.15 -6.88 7.62
C ASN A 151 -5.53 -6.51 8.96
N LYS A 152 -5.59 -7.45 9.91
CA LYS A 152 -5.09 -7.26 11.28
C LYS A 152 -3.57 -7.02 11.34
N GLU A 153 -2.82 -7.61 10.42
CA GLU A 153 -1.36 -7.47 10.36
C GLU A 153 -0.93 -6.21 9.60
N ASP A 154 -1.85 -5.57 8.89
CA ASP A 154 -1.56 -4.38 8.09
C ASP A 154 -1.59 -3.11 8.96
N TYR A 155 -1.04 -2.02 8.42
CA TYR A 155 -0.90 -0.73 9.07
C TYR A 155 -1.65 0.36 8.29
N VAL A 156 -2.34 1.25 8.99
CA VAL A 156 -2.87 2.50 8.43
C VAL A 156 -2.21 3.70 9.09
N MET A 157 -1.80 4.68 8.28
CA MET A 157 -1.09 5.87 8.70
C MET A 157 -1.88 7.14 8.34
N PRO A 158 -2.86 7.52 9.17
CA PRO A 158 -3.67 8.71 8.93
C PRO A 158 -2.95 9.99 9.32
N ARG A 159 -3.07 11.04 8.50
CA ARG A 159 -2.57 12.37 8.87
C ARG A 159 -3.46 13.02 9.94
N LYS A 160 -2.89 13.40 11.08
CA LYS A 160 -3.62 14.03 12.20
C LYS A 160 -4.36 15.29 11.74
N LYS A 161 -5.59 15.46 12.22
CA LYS A 161 -6.47 16.62 11.91
C LYS A 161 -6.91 16.71 10.45
N TYR A 162 -6.86 15.60 9.71
CA TYR A 162 -7.44 15.48 8.37
C TYR A 162 -8.59 14.47 8.38
N PRO A 163 -9.48 14.48 7.36
CA PRO A 163 -10.72 13.71 7.39
C PRO A 163 -10.56 12.20 7.63
N LEU A 164 -9.49 11.56 7.14
CA LEU A 164 -9.25 10.14 7.44
C LEU A 164 -9.06 9.92 8.94
N TRP A 165 -8.22 10.75 9.57
CA TRP A 165 -7.93 10.67 11.00
C TRP A 165 -9.19 10.91 11.84
N GLU A 166 -10.00 11.89 11.46
CA GLU A 166 -11.28 12.16 12.13
C GLU A 166 -12.23 10.95 12.08
N LEU A 167 -12.23 10.21 10.97
CA LEU A 167 -13.10 9.06 10.74
C LEU A 167 -12.62 7.77 11.42
N ILE A 168 -11.32 7.60 11.67
CA ILE A 168 -10.79 6.33 12.21
C ILE A 168 -10.20 6.44 13.62
N VAL A 169 -9.86 7.64 14.07
CA VAL A 169 -9.28 7.88 15.40
C VAL A 169 -10.21 8.70 16.26
N ASP A 170 -10.65 9.86 15.77
CA ASP A 170 -11.48 10.78 16.56
C ASP A 170 -12.91 10.24 16.75
N ASN A 171 -13.45 9.60 15.72
CA ASN A 171 -14.80 9.01 15.72
C ASN A 171 -14.77 7.56 15.20
N PRO A 172 -14.09 6.64 15.91
CA PRO A 172 -13.83 5.30 15.39
C PRO A 172 -15.15 4.53 15.22
N PRO A 173 -15.40 3.90 14.06
CA PRO A 173 -16.55 3.05 13.88
C PRO A 173 -16.29 1.73 14.61
N GLU A 174 -17.16 1.39 15.56
CA GLU A 174 -16.97 0.24 16.45
C GLU A 174 -16.72 -1.05 15.66
N GLY A 175 -15.54 -1.67 15.86
CA GLY A 175 -15.15 -2.94 15.24
C GLY A 175 -14.90 -2.92 13.72
N ALA A 176 -14.92 -1.75 13.07
CA ALA A 176 -14.82 -1.68 11.61
C ALA A 176 -13.38 -1.74 11.07
N LEU A 177 -12.41 -1.19 11.82
CA LEU A 177 -11.01 -1.15 11.40
C LEU A 177 -10.22 -2.30 12.04
N ARG A 178 -9.53 -3.09 11.20
CA ARG A 178 -8.72 -4.24 11.65
C ARG A 178 -7.23 -3.91 11.76
N ALA A 179 -6.72 -3.07 10.87
CA ALA A 179 -5.32 -2.64 10.85
C ALA A 179 -4.97 -1.77 12.05
N SER A 180 -3.71 -1.81 12.49
CA SER A 180 -3.27 -0.90 13.54
C SER A 180 -2.99 0.49 13.00
N ILE A 181 -3.35 1.50 13.79
CA ILE A 181 -3.31 2.91 13.42
C ILE A 181 -1.98 3.53 13.88
N HIS A 182 -1.30 4.24 12.98
CA HIS A 182 -0.03 4.91 13.22
C HIS A 182 -0.02 6.31 12.61
N GLU A 183 -0.47 7.28 13.38
CA GLU A 183 -0.71 8.66 12.94
C GLU A 183 0.58 9.44 12.68
N TRP A 184 0.48 10.50 11.87
CA TRP A 184 1.56 11.46 11.64
C TRP A 184 1.01 12.87 11.40
N SER A 185 1.80 13.92 11.68
CA SER A 185 1.37 15.32 11.58
C SER A 185 2.04 16.06 10.43
N ASP A 186 3.33 15.78 10.22
CA ASP A 186 4.20 16.42 9.25
C ASP A 186 5.14 15.40 8.57
N ALA A 187 5.98 15.88 7.65
CA ALA A 187 6.83 15.03 6.84
C ALA A 187 7.93 14.32 7.66
N GLU A 188 8.42 14.92 8.74
CA GLU A 188 9.42 14.29 9.62
C GLU A 188 8.79 13.15 10.42
N GLU A 189 7.61 13.37 11.01
CA GLU A 189 6.87 12.32 11.71
C GLU A 189 6.46 11.19 10.75
N LEU A 190 6.02 11.53 9.53
CA LEU A 190 5.71 10.55 8.48
C LEU A 190 6.92 9.64 8.20
N GLU A 191 8.08 10.22 7.92
CA GLU A 191 9.30 9.47 7.64
C GLU A 191 9.64 8.54 8.80
N LYS A 192 9.69 9.07 10.02
CA LYS A 192 10.03 8.32 11.23
C LYS A 192 9.08 7.15 11.48
N VAL A 193 7.78 7.39 11.38
CA VAL A 193 6.76 6.35 11.62
C VAL A 193 6.82 5.29 10.53
N LEU A 194 6.91 5.68 9.26
CA LEU A 194 6.98 4.75 8.14
C LEU A 194 8.20 3.83 8.29
N LEU A 195 9.39 4.40 8.49
CA LEU A 195 10.62 3.61 8.58
C LEU A 195 10.63 2.70 9.80
N ARG A 196 10.06 3.11 10.93
CA ARG A 196 9.86 2.22 12.08
C ARG A 196 9.01 1.00 11.68
N LEU A 197 7.84 1.21 11.07
CA LEU A 197 6.93 0.13 10.69
C LEU A 197 7.52 -0.82 9.64
N VAL A 198 8.27 -0.28 8.68
CA VAL A 198 9.01 -1.09 7.70
C VAL A 198 10.02 -1.98 8.40
N ASN A 199 10.83 -1.43 9.31
CA ASN A 199 11.83 -2.22 10.05
C ASN A 199 11.18 -3.28 10.96
N GLU A 200 10.08 -2.95 11.65
CA GLU A 200 9.29 -3.91 12.44
C GLU A 200 8.75 -5.05 11.58
N SER A 201 8.32 -4.75 10.35
CA SER A 201 7.85 -5.76 9.40
C SER A 201 8.99 -6.68 8.94
N VAL A 202 10.14 -6.12 8.57
CA VAL A 202 11.32 -6.88 8.14
C VAL A 202 11.86 -7.79 9.24
N THR A 203 11.85 -7.31 10.49
CA THR A 203 12.30 -8.11 11.65
C THR A 203 11.34 -9.25 11.97
N ALA A 204 10.02 -9.01 11.90
CA ALA A 204 9.01 -10.05 12.08
C ALA A 204 9.12 -11.15 11.00
N ASP A 205 9.37 -10.78 9.75
CA ASP A 205 9.52 -11.74 8.66
C ASP A 205 10.77 -12.62 8.83
N ARG A 206 11.91 -12.03 9.24
CA ARG A 206 13.14 -12.80 9.56
C ARG A 206 12.92 -13.78 10.71
N GLY A 207 12.30 -13.34 11.80
CA GLY A 207 12.01 -14.20 12.95
C GLY A 207 11.08 -15.38 12.60
N ASN A 208 10.14 -15.19 11.68
CA ASN A 208 9.29 -16.27 11.19
C ASN A 208 10.06 -17.28 10.33
N VAL A 209 10.96 -16.82 9.46
CA VAL A 209 11.82 -17.72 8.66
C VAL A 209 12.74 -18.53 9.57
N ASP A 210 13.40 -17.88 10.54
CA ASP A 210 14.28 -18.56 11.51
C ASP A 210 13.50 -19.60 12.33
N ASN A 211 12.31 -19.26 12.82
CA ASN A 211 11.46 -20.20 13.55
C ASN A 211 10.97 -21.37 12.66
N GLN A 212 10.71 -21.12 11.38
CA GLN A 212 10.31 -22.17 10.43
C GLN A 212 11.49 -23.10 10.11
N LEU A 213 12.70 -22.58 9.94
CA LEU A 213 13.93 -23.39 9.80
C LEU A 213 14.18 -24.26 11.05
N VAL A 214 14.10 -23.67 12.24
CA VAL A 214 14.26 -24.41 13.51
C VAL A 214 13.18 -25.49 13.67
N SER A 215 11.95 -25.22 13.23
CA SER A 215 10.85 -26.20 13.23
C SER A 215 11.04 -27.35 12.24
N VAL A 216 11.68 -27.10 11.09
CA VAL A 216 12.03 -28.12 10.10
C VAL A 216 13.18 -29.00 10.61
N ASP A 217 14.20 -28.41 11.26
CA ASP A 217 15.32 -29.16 11.84
C ASP A 217 14.90 -30.02 13.05
N CYS A 218 13.85 -29.63 13.78
CA CYS A 218 13.30 -30.41 14.90
C CYS A 218 12.47 -31.65 14.46
N LYS A 219 12.26 -31.86 13.16
CA LYS A 219 11.53 -33.04 12.64
C LYS A 219 12.41 -34.27 12.36
N PHE A 220 13.74 -34.18 12.50
CA PHE A 220 14.59 -35.37 12.58
C PHE A 220 14.66 -35.88 14.03
N ARG A 221 13.56 -36.47 14.51
CA ARG A 221 13.61 -37.25 15.76
C ARG A 221 14.29 -38.59 15.50
N THR A 222 15.49 -38.70 16.06
CA THR A 222 16.22 -39.93 16.37
C THR A 222 15.26 -40.96 16.97
N THR A 223 15.10 -42.11 16.30
CA THR A 223 14.50 -43.30 16.88
C THR A 223 15.30 -43.73 18.11
N PRO A 224 14.68 -43.93 19.29
CA PRO A 224 15.38 -44.53 20.43
C PRO A 224 15.64 -46.00 20.12
N LEU A 225 16.90 -46.42 20.26
CA LEU A 225 17.31 -47.82 20.23
C LEU A 225 16.73 -48.51 21.48
N SER A 226 15.74 -49.36 21.30
CA SER A 226 15.21 -50.23 22.36
C SER A 226 16.25 -51.29 22.73
N SER A 227 16.79 -51.22 23.93
CA SER A 227 17.58 -52.28 24.55
C SER A 227 16.64 -53.41 25.01
N HIS A 228 16.52 -54.47 24.22
CA HIS A 228 15.94 -55.72 24.68
C HIS A 228 17.01 -56.54 25.41
N GLU A 229 16.90 -56.62 26.74
CA GLU A 229 17.57 -57.62 27.55
C GLU A 229 17.04 -59.02 27.18
N ALA A 230 17.92 -59.87 26.68
CA ALA A 230 17.65 -61.27 26.36
C ALA A 230 17.74 -62.11 27.64
N ASN A 231 16.60 -62.56 28.16
CA ASN A 231 16.53 -63.63 29.16
C ASN A 231 16.82 -64.97 28.47
N LEU A 232 18.02 -65.50 28.70
CA LEU A 232 18.43 -66.87 28.35
C LEU A 232 17.82 -67.89 29.31
N PRO A 233 17.17 -68.98 28.83
CA PRO A 233 16.95 -70.19 29.62
C PRO A 233 18.15 -71.14 29.53
N ASN A 234 18.57 -71.69 30.66
CA ASN A 234 19.67 -72.66 30.78
C ASN A 234 19.37 -74.01 30.09
N PRO A 235 20.41 -74.70 29.57
CA PRO A 235 20.29 -75.92 28.79
C PRO A 235 20.18 -77.18 29.66
N LEU A 236 19.47 -78.20 29.17
CA LEU A 236 19.51 -79.58 29.69
C LEU A 236 19.73 -80.59 28.56
N PRO A 237 20.36 -81.75 28.86
CA PRO A 237 21.24 -82.47 27.94
C PRO A 237 20.55 -83.66 27.24
N VAL A 238 21.10 -84.05 26.09
CA VAL A 238 20.67 -85.20 25.28
C VAL A 238 21.42 -86.47 25.71
N PRO A 239 20.73 -87.62 25.86
CA PRO A 239 21.36 -88.94 25.80
C PRO A 239 20.91 -89.75 24.57
N HIS A 240 21.93 -90.20 23.82
CA HIS A 240 22.04 -91.30 22.84
C HIS A 240 20.87 -91.65 21.91
#